data_AF-A0A519VE04-F1
#
_entry.id   AF-A0A519VE04-F1
#
_cell.length_a   1.000
_cell.length_b   1.000
_cell.length_c   1.000
_cell.angle_alpha   90.00
_cell.angle_beta   90.00
_cell.angle_gamma   90.00
#
_symmetry.space_group_name_H-M   'P 1'
#
loop_
_entity.id
_entity.type
_entity.pdbx_description
1 polymer ?
#
loop_
_entity_poly.entity_id
_entity_poly.type
_entity_poly.pdbx_seq_one_letter_code
_entity_poly.pdbx_strand_id
1 'polypeptide(L)'
;MKRPLLLAGLVLGSLGRVLAQGGAWPPTGADPAYPRTLLCAAALPAVRASLATHSRGALYASVWADVQGTPPADNTSSSGRRARATWAKNAAFVVLLDAQPSGAALLPAQRDTLAARATRLLAGLNADVEVFATWSGTTPYTEWQWRSKELIDYLIAYDLLRGAGQSVPVLAGGQAHLQAFAGNLYKQALTPLGPYSFFGTIKNNHALLTAAALGMAAVVLPDAASPDANQQPANWAGAGLYQIDNLLWRDSQRLSDSTRVAGYAEGPYYAKYALLNCLPFFRAMGNYLPDGRTAYTFGSSTRRIRNPYYDPKYDLLYQWLTAIRLPDGRLPALGDSYVDMGIPELALTGKPQYVSPLYFSKWTGGTSMVVPPRTMRSSLRTAPAALLCLQSPIPAAQFLAASACVCHGMSARWPTRAGRVRQRRSRTNITTRRQRRAPSCGTARGRARRPVNMQRRACLRDSQRTSHHRTPACRRHP
;
A
#
# COMPACT_ATOMS: atom_id res chain seq x y z
N MET A 1 -54.68 -16.47 -56.54
CA MET A 1 -54.62 -17.34 -55.34
C MET A 1 -53.14 -17.54 -55.00
N LYS A 2 -52.65 -17.54 -53.76
CA LYS A 2 -53.26 -17.43 -52.41
C LYS A 2 -52.61 -16.26 -51.62
N ARG A 3 -53.08 -15.97 -50.40
CA ARG A 3 -52.62 -14.84 -49.56
C ARG A 3 -51.30 -15.13 -48.82
N PRO A 4 -50.47 -14.12 -48.48
CA PRO A 4 -49.46 -14.25 -47.42
C PRO A 4 -50.15 -14.32 -46.04
N LEU A 5 -49.53 -15.01 -45.09
CA LEU A 5 -50.01 -15.14 -43.71
C LEU A 5 -49.07 -14.41 -42.76
N LEU A 6 -49.57 -13.36 -42.09
CA LEU A 6 -48.91 -12.83 -40.91
C LEU A 6 -49.08 -13.80 -39.74
N LEU A 7 -48.01 -14.06 -38.99
CA LEU A 7 -48.10 -14.51 -37.61
C LEU A 7 -47.57 -13.41 -36.68
N ALA A 8 -48.48 -12.56 -36.19
CA ALA A 8 -48.19 -11.63 -35.11
C ALA A 8 -48.27 -12.39 -33.77
N GLY A 9 -47.15 -12.99 -33.35
CA GLY A 9 -47.06 -13.66 -32.06
C GLY A 9 -47.01 -12.65 -30.91
N LEU A 10 -48.09 -12.51 -30.14
CA LEU A 10 -48.10 -11.69 -28.92
C LEU A 10 -47.13 -12.27 -27.88
N VAL A 11 -46.08 -11.50 -27.54
CA VAL A 11 -45.27 -11.73 -26.34
C VAL A 11 -45.62 -10.68 -25.28
N LEU A 12 -46.88 -10.72 -24.81
CA LEU A 12 -47.28 -10.06 -23.57
C LEU A 12 -47.04 -11.02 -22.40
N GLY A 13 -45.77 -11.16 -22.01
CA GLY A 13 -45.33 -12.03 -20.92
C GLY A 13 -44.27 -11.36 -20.06
N SER A 14 -44.65 -10.98 -18.83
CA SER A 14 -43.75 -10.49 -17.78
C SER A 14 -42.72 -9.43 -18.20
N LEU A 15 -43.12 -8.15 -18.19
CA LEU A 15 -42.20 -7.04 -17.90
C LEU A 15 -41.73 -7.10 -16.44
N GLY A 16 -41.05 -8.19 -16.07
CA GLY A 16 -40.30 -8.25 -14.84
C GLY A 16 -39.25 -7.15 -14.91
N ARG A 17 -39.28 -6.20 -13.96
CA ARG A 17 -38.23 -5.18 -13.86
C ARG A 17 -36.91 -5.91 -13.62
N VAL A 18 -36.10 -6.01 -14.67
CA VAL A 18 -34.67 -6.31 -14.54
C VAL A 18 -34.07 -5.11 -13.84
N LEU A 19 -34.14 -5.14 -12.50
CA LEU A 19 -33.36 -4.28 -11.63
C LEU A 19 -31.90 -4.62 -11.95
N ALA A 20 -31.29 -3.82 -12.81
CA ALA A 20 -29.89 -3.98 -13.18
C ALA A 20 -29.09 -4.08 -11.89
N GLN A 21 -28.39 -5.20 -11.70
CA GLN A 21 -27.64 -5.46 -10.47
C GLN A 21 -26.57 -4.39 -10.37
N GLY A 22 -26.82 -3.36 -9.56
CA GLY A 22 -25.99 -2.14 -9.52
C GLY A 22 -24.56 -2.39 -9.03
N GLY A 23 -24.25 -3.61 -8.60
CA GLY A 23 -22.92 -4.05 -8.20
C GLY A 23 -22.40 -3.44 -6.90
N ALA A 24 -23.31 -2.85 -6.11
CA ALA A 24 -23.02 -2.39 -4.76
C ALA A 24 -22.50 -3.55 -3.89
N TRP A 25 -21.65 -3.22 -2.93
CA TRP A 25 -21.03 -4.15 -2.00
C TRP A 25 -21.20 -3.71 -0.54
N PRO A 26 -22.42 -3.86 0.03
CA PRO A 26 -22.67 -3.79 1.47
C PRO A 26 -22.72 -5.22 2.06
N PRO A 27 -21.58 -5.89 2.33
CA PRO A 27 -21.58 -7.22 2.94
C PRO A 27 -22.15 -7.20 4.37
N THR A 28 -22.69 -8.33 4.81
CA THR A 28 -23.29 -8.50 6.15
C THR A 28 -22.30 -8.11 7.26
N GLY A 29 -22.75 -7.23 8.17
CA GLY A 29 -21.93 -6.70 9.26
C GLY A 29 -21.08 -5.47 8.89
N ALA A 30 -21.26 -4.88 7.71
CA ALA A 30 -20.67 -3.61 7.34
C ALA A 30 -21.11 -2.45 8.25
N ASP A 31 -20.18 -1.59 8.67
CA ASP A 31 -20.47 -0.31 9.32
C ASP A 31 -20.68 0.80 8.25
N PRO A 32 -21.90 1.35 8.10
CA PRO A 32 -22.17 2.43 7.15
C PRO A 32 -21.69 3.82 7.63
N ALA A 33 -21.13 3.95 8.83
CA ALA A 33 -20.60 5.22 9.35
C ALA A 33 -19.40 5.75 8.54
N TYR A 34 -19.16 7.05 8.68
CA TYR A 34 -17.98 7.75 8.18
C TYR A 34 -17.38 8.60 9.33
N PRO A 35 -16.06 8.83 9.40
CA PRO A 35 -15.04 8.24 8.53
C PRO A 35 -14.82 6.76 8.87
N ARG A 36 -14.20 6.00 7.96
CA ARG A 36 -13.78 4.62 8.19
C ARG A 36 -12.41 4.26 7.62
N THR A 37 -11.74 5.09 6.83
CA THR A 37 -10.48 4.70 6.17
C THR A 37 -9.30 4.60 7.13
N LEU A 38 -8.99 5.69 7.83
CA LEU A 38 -7.87 5.75 8.77
C LEU A 38 -8.35 5.52 10.22
N LEU A 39 -9.44 6.19 10.59
CA LEU A 39 -10.10 6.10 11.89
C LEU A 39 -11.62 5.96 11.71
N CYS A 40 -12.29 5.44 12.75
CA CYS A 40 -13.73 5.57 12.94
C CYS A 40 -14.06 6.86 13.71
N ALA A 41 -15.32 7.32 13.64
CA ALA A 41 -15.77 8.53 14.36
C ALA A 41 -15.50 8.48 15.88
N ALA A 42 -15.69 7.31 16.52
CA ALA A 42 -15.47 7.12 17.95
C ALA A 42 -14.02 7.36 18.41
N ALA A 43 -13.02 7.22 17.52
CA ALA A 43 -11.63 7.49 17.85
C ALA A 43 -11.26 8.98 17.83
N LEU A 44 -12.08 9.84 17.19
CA LEU A 44 -11.77 11.25 16.92
C LEU A 44 -11.43 12.07 18.18
N PRO A 45 -12.14 11.97 19.32
CA PRO A 45 -11.81 12.73 20.53
C PRO A 45 -10.42 12.38 21.09
N ALA A 46 -10.07 11.09 21.13
CA ALA A 46 -8.77 10.63 21.60
C ALA A 46 -7.63 11.04 20.66
N VAL A 47 -7.88 11.11 19.35
CA VAL A 47 -6.91 11.62 18.36
C VAL A 47 -6.69 13.12 18.53
N ARG A 48 -7.76 13.92 18.73
CA ARG A 48 -7.66 15.36 19.05
C ARG A 48 -6.87 15.60 20.32
N ALA A 49 -7.19 14.88 21.41
CA ALA A 49 -6.44 14.95 22.67
C ALA A 49 -4.96 14.56 22.52
N SER A 50 -4.65 13.62 21.61
CA SER A 50 -3.28 13.17 21.36
C SER A 50 -2.34 14.28 20.87
N LEU A 51 -2.89 15.35 20.24
CA LEU A 51 -2.13 16.46 19.66
C LEU A 51 -1.35 17.27 20.71
N ALA A 52 -1.81 17.29 21.96
CA ALA A 52 -1.12 17.95 23.08
C ALA A 52 0.26 17.34 23.39
N THR A 53 0.53 16.11 22.94
CA THR A 53 1.88 15.53 23.00
C THR A 53 2.75 16.13 21.91
N HIS A 54 3.83 16.84 22.31
CA HIS A 54 4.70 17.64 21.43
C HIS A 54 5.07 16.97 20.09
N SER A 55 5.48 15.69 20.09
CA SER A 55 5.85 14.97 18.87
C SER A 55 4.66 14.72 17.91
N ARG A 56 3.44 14.55 18.44
CA ARG A 56 2.20 14.45 17.67
C ARG A 56 1.76 15.83 17.18
N GLY A 57 1.83 16.85 18.03
CA GLY A 57 1.60 18.25 17.65
C GLY A 57 2.50 18.70 16.50
N ALA A 58 3.79 18.36 16.52
CA ALA A 58 4.74 18.68 15.44
C ALA A 58 4.45 17.95 14.10
N LEU A 59 4.03 16.68 14.16
CA LEU A 59 3.56 15.96 12.97
C LEU A 59 2.30 16.60 12.39
N TYR A 60 1.34 16.98 13.26
CA TYR A 60 0.11 17.64 12.80
C TYR A 60 0.37 19.06 12.27
N ALA A 61 1.26 19.83 12.90
CA ALA A 61 1.68 21.15 12.42
C ALA A 61 2.26 21.10 10.99
N SER A 62 2.93 19.99 10.63
CA SER A 62 3.40 19.75 9.27
C SER A 62 2.23 19.56 8.28
N VAL A 63 1.26 18.69 8.63
CA VAL A 63 0.05 18.43 7.82
C VAL A 63 -0.82 19.70 7.68
N TRP A 64 -0.90 20.51 8.73
CA TRP A 64 -1.55 21.82 8.73
C TRP A 64 -0.84 22.80 7.78
N ALA A 65 0.49 22.89 7.85
CA ALA A 65 1.28 23.79 7.00
C ALA A 65 1.13 23.47 5.51
N ASP A 66 1.11 22.18 5.14
CA ASP A 66 0.91 21.71 3.75
C ASP A 66 -0.36 22.29 3.08
N VAL A 67 -1.39 22.62 3.87
CA VAL A 67 -2.73 22.97 3.35
C VAL A 67 -3.12 24.45 3.51
N GLN A 68 -2.26 25.29 4.07
CA GLN A 68 -2.51 26.74 4.11
C GLN A 68 -2.43 27.38 2.72
N GLY A 69 -1.53 26.86 1.87
CA GLY A 69 -1.32 27.34 0.51
C GLY A 69 -2.44 27.00 -0.48
N THR A 70 -2.28 27.50 -1.71
CA THR A 70 -3.14 27.13 -2.84
C THR A 70 -2.92 25.66 -3.23
N PRO A 71 -3.97 24.87 -3.51
CA PRO A 71 -3.81 23.53 -4.06
C PRO A 71 -2.98 23.48 -5.34
N PRO A 72 -2.20 22.40 -5.60
CA PRO A 72 -1.43 22.29 -6.84
C PRO A 72 -2.32 22.30 -8.09
N ALA A 73 -1.95 23.09 -9.09
CA ALA A 73 -2.73 23.24 -10.33
C ALA A 73 -2.56 22.05 -11.30
N ASP A 74 -1.35 21.49 -11.39
CA ASP A 74 -1.00 20.39 -12.29
C ASP A 74 -1.81 19.12 -11.99
N ASN A 75 -2.70 18.77 -12.92
CA ASN A 75 -3.55 17.58 -12.90
C ASN A 75 -3.23 16.61 -14.05
N THR A 76 -2.11 16.80 -14.75
CA THR A 76 -1.71 15.99 -15.92
C THR A 76 -0.45 15.18 -15.65
N SER A 77 0.54 15.73 -14.94
CA SER A 77 1.75 14.98 -14.59
C SER A 77 1.53 14.07 -13.38
N SER A 78 2.23 12.94 -13.37
CA SER A 78 2.26 12.01 -12.25
C SER A 78 2.69 12.65 -10.92
N SER A 79 3.49 13.73 -10.97
CA SER A 79 3.88 14.48 -9.78
C SER A 79 2.76 15.38 -9.26
N GLY A 80 2.19 16.21 -10.13
CA GLY A 80 1.11 17.14 -9.78
C GLY A 80 -0.15 16.43 -9.31
N ARG A 81 -0.59 15.38 -10.01
CA ARG A 81 -1.76 14.59 -9.62
C ARG A 81 -1.63 13.98 -8.22
N ARG A 82 -0.48 13.39 -7.88
CA ARG A 82 -0.19 12.88 -6.52
C ARG A 82 -0.11 14.00 -5.47
N ALA A 83 0.41 15.18 -5.84
CA ALA A 83 0.43 16.34 -4.95
C ALA A 83 -0.99 16.87 -4.67
N ARG A 84 -1.87 16.93 -5.67
CA ARG A 84 -3.30 17.26 -5.53
C ARG A 84 -4.03 16.29 -4.60
N ALA A 85 -3.85 14.99 -4.80
CA ALA A 85 -4.45 13.97 -3.94
C ALA A 85 -3.94 14.04 -2.49
N THR A 86 -2.63 14.27 -2.31
CA THR A 86 -2.03 14.46 -0.97
C THR A 86 -2.59 15.72 -0.30
N TRP A 87 -2.70 16.84 -1.02
CA TRP A 87 -3.29 18.08 -0.50
C TRP A 87 -4.76 17.88 -0.11
N ALA A 88 -5.57 17.25 -0.97
CA ALA A 88 -6.98 16.97 -0.72
C ALA A 88 -7.18 16.14 0.56
N LYS A 89 -6.40 15.07 0.73
CA LYS A 89 -6.38 14.23 1.94
C LYS A 89 -5.98 15.02 3.18
N ASN A 90 -4.88 15.76 3.11
CA ASN A 90 -4.37 16.52 4.26
C ASN A 90 -5.41 17.58 4.69
N ALA A 91 -6.07 18.25 3.73
CA ALA A 91 -7.09 19.26 4.01
C ALA A 91 -8.37 18.62 4.61
N ALA A 92 -8.81 17.49 4.07
CA ALA A 92 -9.91 16.71 4.64
C ALA A 92 -9.62 16.23 6.07
N PHE A 93 -8.37 15.80 6.34
CA PHE A 93 -7.94 15.40 7.69
C PHE A 93 -7.94 16.57 8.68
N VAL A 94 -7.48 17.75 8.26
CA VAL A 94 -7.57 18.98 9.05
C VAL A 94 -9.03 19.37 9.33
N VAL A 95 -9.91 19.31 8.33
CA VAL A 95 -11.36 19.61 8.47
C VAL A 95 -12.09 18.61 9.38
N LEU A 96 -11.65 17.35 9.43
CA LEU A 96 -12.15 16.35 10.38
C LEU A 96 -11.62 16.58 11.80
N LEU A 97 -10.31 16.84 11.94
CA LEU A 97 -9.71 17.12 13.25
C LEU A 97 -10.23 18.42 13.85
N ASP A 98 -10.66 19.38 13.03
CA ASP A 98 -11.34 20.62 13.42
C ASP A 98 -10.55 21.45 14.45
N ALA A 99 -9.22 21.31 14.40
CA ALA A 99 -8.27 21.92 15.32
C ALA A 99 -7.06 22.50 14.58
N GLN A 100 -6.53 23.60 15.10
CA GLN A 100 -5.26 24.21 14.71
C GLN A 100 -4.10 23.52 15.47
N PRO A 101 -2.83 23.68 15.06
CA PRO A 101 -1.68 23.11 15.78
C PRO A 101 -1.52 23.58 17.23
N SER A 102 -2.14 24.71 17.60
CA SER A 102 -2.24 25.23 18.97
C SER A 102 -3.28 24.51 19.84
N GLY A 103 -4.08 23.59 19.28
CA GLY A 103 -5.20 22.94 19.96
C GLY A 103 -6.51 23.75 19.94
N ALA A 104 -6.49 25.02 19.52
CA ALA A 104 -7.70 25.81 19.29
C ALA A 104 -8.53 25.24 18.12
N ALA A 105 -9.85 25.43 18.14
CA ALA A 105 -10.72 25.01 17.03
C ALA A 105 -10.42 25.77 15.72
N LEU A 106 -10.87 25.24 14.58
CA LEU A 106 -10.86 26.02 13.32
C LEU A 106 -11.90 27.14 13.37
N LEU A 107 -11.60 28.28 12.75
CA LEU A 107 -12.63 29.27 12.44
C LEU A 107 -13.54 28.69 11.34
N PRO A 108 -14.87 28.89 11.37
CA PRO A 108 -15.78 28.34 10.36
C PRO A 108 -15.36 28.65 8.92
N ALA A 109 -14.99 29.90 8.64
CA ALA A 109 -14.51 30.32 7.32
C ALA A 109 -13.21 29.61 6.86
N GLN A 110 -12.31 29.21 7.79
CA GLN A 110 -11.12 28.41 7.46
C GLN A 110 -11.54 26.96 7.12
N ARG A 111 -12.40 26.38 7.96
CA ARG A 111 -12.92 25.01 7.81
C ARG A 111 -13.64 24.85 6.47
N ASP A 112 -14.54 25.78 6.14
CA ASP A 112 -15.32 25.77 4.91
C ASP A 112 -14.44 26.06 3.69
N THR A 113 -13.43 26.94 3.81
CA THR A 113 -12.44 27.17 2.74
C THR A 113 -11.64 25.90 2.43
N LEU A 114 -11.18 25.17 3.46
CA LEU A 114 -10.45 23.92 3.27
C LEU A 114 -11.34 22.82 2.69
N ALA A 115 -12.57 22.66 3.20
CA ALA A 115 -13.55 21.72 2.68
C ALA A 115 -13.89 22.01 1.20
N ALA A 116 -14.21 23.26 0.85
CA ALA A 116 -14.52 23.66 -0.52
C ALA A 116 -13.31 23.56 -1.47
N ARG A 117 -12.07 23.68 -0.98
CA ARG A 117 -10.86 23.37 -1.77
C ARG A 117 -10.73 21.86 -1.99
N ALA A 118 -10.85 21.03 -0.96
CA ALA A 118 -10.74 19.58 -1.07
C ALA A 118 -11.86 18.97 -1.96
N THR A 119 -13.10 19.40 -1.79
CA THR A 119 -14.24 18.99 -2.64
C THR A 119 -14.02 19.35 -4.12
N ARG A 120 -13.48 20.53 -4.42
CA ARG A 120 -13.14 20.92 -5.81
C ARG A 120 -12.00 20.10 -6.42
N LEU A 121 -11.06 19.60 -5.61
CA LEU A 121 -10.04 18.66 -6.08
C LEU A 121 -10.64 17.28 -6.38
N LEU A 122 -11.59 16.80 -5.55
CA LEU A 122 -12.30 15.55 -5.80
C LEU A 122 -13.18 15.62 -7.05
N ALA A 123 -13.95 16.69 -7.21
CA ALA A 123 -14.80 16.91 -8.39
C ALA A 123 -14.01 17.31 -9.66
N GLY A 124 -12.68 17.43 -9.56
CA GLY A 124 -11.77 17.80 -10.64
C GLY A 124 -10.48 16.98 -10.65
N LEU A 125 -10.56 15.71 -10.20
CA LEU A 125 -9.45 14.75 -10.34
C LEU A 125 -9.43 14.21 -11.77
N ASN A 126 -8.24 13.87 -12.29
CA ASN A 126 -8.16 13.11 -13.53
C ASN A 126 -8.50 11.63 -13.22
N ALA A 127 -9.42 11.04 -13.97
CA ALA A 127 -9.90 9.66 -13.75
C ALA A 127 -9.32 8.64 -14.75
N ASP A 128 -8.46 9.06 -15.68
CA ASP A 128 -7.96 8.21 -16.78
C ASP A 128 -6.92 7.20 -16.29
N VAL A 129 -6.86 6.00 -16.86
CA VAL A 129 -5.80 5.04 -16.52
C VAL A 129 -5.11 4.58 -17.79
N GLU A 130 -3.78 4.63 -17.76
CA GLU A 130 -2.92 4.30 -18.89
C GLU A 130 -3.12 2.82 -19.30
N VAL A 131 -3.40 2.55 -20.58
CA VAL A 131 -3.71 1.19 -21.08
C VAL A 131 -2.54 0.23 -20.83
N PHE A 132 -2.78 -0.96 -20.26
CA PHE A 132 -1.72 -1.91 -19.89
C PHE A 132 -0.99 -2.54 -21.08
N ALA A 133 -1.71 -2.87 -22.15
CA ALA A 133 -1.17 -3.58 -23.29
C ALA A 133 -1.74 -3.05 -24.61
N THR A 134 -0.86 -2.86 -25.59
CA THR A 134 -1.15 -2.41 -26.95
C THR A 134 -0.55 -3.40 -27.95
N TRP A 135 -0.92 -3.34 -29.23
CA TRP A 135 -0.38 -4.26 -30.25
C TRP A 135 1.15 -4.15 -30.43
N SER A 136 1.77 -3.10 -29.89
CA SER A 136 3.21 -2.88 -29.77
C SER A 136 3.88 -3.51 -28.53
N GLY A 137 3.11 -4.12 -27.61
CA GLY A 137 3.59 -4.76 -26.38
C GLY A 137 2.87 -4.30 -25.10
N THR A 138 3.35 -4.73 -23.93
CA THR A 138 2.93 -4.14 -22.65
C THR A 138 3.49 -2.73 -22.53
N THR A 139 2.66 -1.76 -22.13
CA THR A 139 3.13 -0.41 -21.82
C THR A 139 3.90 -0.38 -20.49
N PRO A 140 4.69 0.67 -20.22
CA PRO A 140 5.28 0.86 -18.90
C PRO A 140 4.21 1.11 -17.82
N TYR A 141 3.83 0.05 -17.09
CA TYR A 141 2.96 0.12 -15.90
C TYR A 141 3.62 0.84 -14.69
N THR A 142 4.71 1.58 -14.93
CA THR A 142 5.39 2.45 -13.98
C THR A 142 4.52 3.62 -13.51
N GLU A 143 3.46 3.98 -14.24
CA GLU A 143 2.49 4.98 -13.79
C GLU A 143 1.39 4.42 -12.89
N TRP A 144 1.11 3.11 -12.96
CA TRP A 144 -0.01 2.51 -12.23
C TRP A 144 0.19 2.50 -10.72
N GLN A 145 1.44 2.35 -10.26
CA GLN A 145 1.82 2.56 -8.87
C GLN A 145 1.52 3.99 -8.37
N TRP A 146 1.48 4.98 -9.27
CA TRP A 146 1.17 6.37 -8.98
C TRP A 146 -0.33 6.64 -9.05
N ARG A 147 -1.04 6.15 -10.08
CA ARG A 147 -2.52 6.17 -10.15
C ARG A 147 -3.14 5.47 -8.94
N SER A 148 -2.66 4.26 -8.59
CA SER A 148 -3.12 3.50 -7.43
C SER A 148 -2.85 4.21 -6.09
N LYS A 149 -1.82 5.05 -6.03
CA LYS A 149 -1.57 5.88 -4.84
C LYS A 149 -2.53 7.05 -4.81
N GLU A 150 -2.60 7.80 -5.89
CA GLU A 150 -3.49 8.95 -6.07
C GLU A 150 -4.96 8.61 -5.74
N LEU A 151 -5.47 7.49 -6.25
CA LEU A 151 -6.82 7.00 -5.95
C LEU A 151 -7.03 6.78 -4.44
N ILE A 152 -6.10 6.14 -3.73
CA ILE A 152 -6.22 5.95 -2.27
C ILE A 152 -6.20 7.29 -1.52
N ASP A 153 -5.33 8.23 -1.88
CA ASP A 153 -5.29 9.52 -1.19
C ASP A 153 -6.60 10.31 -1.41
N TYR A 154 -7.20 10.31 -2.61
CA TYR A 154 -8.52 10.91 -2.84
C TYR A 154 -9.68 10.15 -2.17
N LEU A 155 -9.67 8.81 -2.14
CA LEU A 155 -10.69 8.02 -1.43
C LEU A 155 -10.68 8.32 0.08
N ILE A 156 -9.49 8.44 0.68
CA ILE A 156 -9.34 8.90 2.07
C ILE A 156 -9.87 10.34 2.21
N ALA A 157 -9.57 11.24 1.27
CA ALA A 157 -10.09 12.62 1.32
C ALA A 157 -11.63 12.66 1.32
N TYR A 158 -12.29 11.87 0.48
CA TYR A 158 -13.75 11.76 0.44
C TYR A 158 -14.31 11.20 1.76
N ASP A 159 -13.75 10.09 2.27
CA ASP A 159 -14.15 9.46 3.53
C ASP A 159 -14.03 10.40 4.74
N LEU A 160 -12.92 11.14 4.85
CA LEU A 160 -12.70 12.09 5.92
C LEU A 160 -13.63 13.32 5.81
N LEU A 161 -13.96 13.79 4.60
CA LEU A 161 -14.96 14.86 4.40
C LEU A 161 -16.38 14.39 4.77
N ARG A 162 -16.78 13.17 4.38
CA ARG A 162 -18.04 12.55 4.83
C ARG A 162 -18.09 12.46 6.36
N GLY A 163 -16.99 12.03 6.98
CA GLY A 163 -16.83 11.98 8.44
C GLY A 163 -16.87 13.36 9.12
N ALA A 164 -16.45 14.42 8.42
CA ALA A 164 -16.55 15.80 8.88
C ALA A 164 -17.92 16.46 8.60
N GLY A 165 -18.94 15.66 8.26
CA GLY A 165 -20.32 16.12 8.05
C GLY A 165 -20.61 16.73 6.68
N GLN A 166 -19.70 16.64 5.70
CA GLN A 166 -19.98 17.10 4.34
C GLN A 166 -21.08 16.25 3.69
N SER A 167 -22.10 16.91 3.17
CA SER A 167 -23.33 16.27 2.68
C SER A 167 -23.09 15.50 1.37
N VAL A 168 -23.95 14.52 1.09
CA VAL A 168 -23.87 13.73 -0.16
C VAL A 168 -23.97 14.63 -1.40
N PRO A 169 -24.91 15.61 -1.51
CA PRO A 169 -24.96 16.51 -2.66
C PRO A 169 -23.68 17.31 -2.89
N VAL A 170 -23.02 17.79 -1.83
CA VAL A 170 -21.75 18.54 -1.92
C VAL A 170 -20.62 17.67 -2.48
N LEU A 171 -20.59 16.38 -2.14
CA LEU A 171 -19.53 15.45 -2.54
C LEU A 171 -19.87 14.61 -3.78
N ALA A 172 -21.11 14.65 -4.29
CA ALA A 172 -21.59 13.80 -5.39
C ALA A 172 -20.72 13.86 -6.67
N GLY A 173 -20.27 15.07 -7.05
CA GLY A 173 -19.36 15.24 -8.19
C GLY A 173 -17.99 14.58 -7.98
N GLY A 174 -17.50 14.55 -6.73
CA GLY A 174 -16.27 13.83 -6.36
C GLY A 174 -16.47 12.31 -6.28
N GLN A 175 -17.62 11.86 -5.77
CA GLN A 175 -18.01 10.45 -5.76
C GLN A 175 -18.05 9.86 -7.18
N ALA A 176 -18.65 10.57 -8.13
CA ALA A 176 -18.73 10.14 -9.53
C ALA A 176 -17.33 10.00 -10.17
N HIS A 177 -16.44 10.98 -9.98
CA HIS A 177 -15.07 10.91 -10.49
C HIS A 177 -14.25 9.79 -9.82
N LEU A 178 -14.43 9.54 -8.52
CA LEU A 178 -13.80 8.42 -7.82
C LEU A 178 -14.29 7.06 -8.34
N GLN A 179 -15.60 6.92 -8.60
CA GLN A 179 -16.18 5.72 -9.19
C GLN A 179 -15.66 5.48 -10.62
N ALA A 180 -15.60 6.53 -11.44
CA ALA A 180 -15.00 6.45 -12.78
C ALA A 180 -13.51 6.09 -12.74
N PHE A 181 -12.73 6.66 -11.81
CA PHE A 181 -11.30 6.36 -11.67
C PHE A 181 -11.06 4.92 -11.19
N ALA A 182 -11.79 4.47 -10.16
CA ALA A 182 -11.73 3.07 -9.70
C ALA A 182 -12.15 2.08 -10.80
N GLY A 183 -13.19 2.41 -11.56
CA GLY A 183 -13.65 1.58 -12.67
C GLY A 183 -12.71 1.57 -13.88
N ASN A 184 -12.07 2.69 -14.21
CA ASN A 184 -11.02 2.74 -15.22
C ASN A 184 -9.80 1.91 -14.78
N LEU A 185 -9.40 1.98 -13.50
CA LEU A 185 -8.31 1.16 -12.96
C LEU A 185 -8.63 -0.33 -13.02
N TYR A 186 -9.85 -0.72 -12.64
CA TYR A 186 -10.34 -2.10 -12.75
C TYR A 186 -10.36 -2.58 -14.20
N LYS A 187 -10.95 -1.79 -15.10
CA LYS A 187 -11.07 -2.07 -16.54
C LYS A 187 -9.70 -2.29 -17.17
N GLN A 188 -8.74 -1.38 -16.98
CA GLN A 188 -7.41 -1.54 -17.56
C GLN A 188 -6.67 -2.73 -16.96
N ALA A 189 -6.83 -3.01 -15.66
CA ALA A 189 -6.18 -4.15 -14.99
C ALA A 189 -6.66 -5.53 -15.50
N LEU A 190 -7.82 -5.56 -16.15
CA LEU A 190 -8.46 -6.78 -16.66
C LEU A 190 -8.54 -6.86 -18.18
N THR A 191 -8.51 -5.74 -18.91
CA THR A 191 -8.60 -5.70 -20.37
C THR A 191 -7.46 -6.53 -20.98
N PRO A 192 -7.75 -7.68 -21.62
CA PRO A 192 -6.72 -8.58 -22.10
C PRO A 192 -6.25 -8.17 -23.50
N LEU A 193 -4.98 -8.44 -23.79
CA LEU A 193 -4.46 -8.46 -25.16
C LEU A 193 -3.70 -9.76 -25.40
N GLY A 194 -4.35 -10.69 -26.10
CA GLY A 194 -3.87 -12.07 -26.21
C GLY A 194 -3.70 -12.69 -24.81
N PRO A 195 -2.51 -13.21 -24.44
CA PRO A 195 -2.26 -13.78 -23.12
C PRO A 195 -2.01 -12.74 -22.01
N TYR A 196 -1.89 -11.44 -22.35
CA TYR A 196 -1.45 -10.41 -21.41
C TYR A 196 -2.64 -9.71 -20.74
N SER A 197 -2.61 -9.64 -19.41
CA SER A 197 -3.47 -8.79 -18.56
C SER A 197 -2.70 -8.45 -17.29
N PHE A 198 -2.98 -7.32 -16.65
CA PHE A 198 -2.12 -6.84 -15.55
C PHE A 198 -2.03 -7.85 -14.40
N PHE A 199 -3.16 -8.34 -13.87
CA PHE A 199 -3.14 -9.35 -12.80
C PHE A 199 -2.74 -10.77 -13.26
N GLY A 200 -2.81 -11.05 -14.57
CA GLY A 200 -2.28 -12.27 -15.16
C GLY A 200 -0.76 -12.28 -15.21
N THR A 201 -0.15 -11.16 -15.61
CA THR A 201 1.28 -11.04 -15.93
C THR A 201 2.13 -10.46 -14.79
N ILE A 202 1.60 -9.52 -13.99
CA ILE A 202 2.38 -8.78 -12.97
C ILE A 202 2.21 -9.42 -11.59
N LYS A 203 3.29 -9.98 -11.06
CA LYS A 203 3.33 -10.74 -9.79
C LYS A 203 4.25 -10.07 -8.75
N ASN A 204 4.04 -8.78 -8.52
CA ASN A 204 4.93 -7.95 -7.68
C ASN A 204 4.17 -6.87 -6.89
N ASN A 205 4.92 -6.05 -6.15
CA ASN A 205 4.43 -4.92 -5.37
C ASN A 205 3.47 -3.96 -6.13
N HIS A 206 3.61 -3.77 -7.46
CA HIS A 206 2.70 -2.91 -8.24
C HIS A 206 1.29 -3.52 -8.30
N ALA A 207 1.19 -4.85 -8.39
CA ALA A 207 -0.10 -5.54 -8.40
C ALA A 207 -0.78 -5.47 -7.02
N LEU A 208 -0.01 -5.54 -5.92
CA LEU A 208 -0.53 -5.30 -4.57
C LEU A 208 -0.99 -3.84 -4.37
N LEU A 209 -0.23 -2.85 -4.85
CA LEU A 209 -0.62 -1.44 -4.81
C LEU A 209 -1.98 -1.21 -5.51
N THR A 210 -2.16 -1.81 -6.69
CA THR A 210 -3.37 -1.69 -7.50
C THR A 210 -4.55 -2.42 -6.86
N ALA A 211 -4.36 -3.65 -6.40
CA ALA A 211 -5.40 -4.44 -5.72
C ALA A 211 -5.89 -3.75 -4.43
N ALA A 212 -4.98 -3.17 -3.63
CA ALA A 212 -5.35 -2.42 -2.45
C ALA A 212 -6.10 -1.10 -2.77
N ALA A 213 -5.84 -0.48 -3.92
CA ALA A 213 -6.57 0.71 -4.35
C ALA A 213 -8.02 0.38 -4.77
N LEU A 214 -8.22 -0.75 -5.48
CA LEU A 214 -9.55 -1.26 -5.80
C LEU A 214 -10.32 -1.71 -4.55
N GLY A 215 -9.66 -2.41 -3.63
CA GLY A 215 -10.24 -2.78 -2.33
C GLY A 215 -10.67 -1.55 -1.52
N MET A 216 -9.83 -0.51 -1.47
CA MET A 216 -10.17 0.76 -0.81
C MET A 216 -11.38 1.44 -1.47
N ALA A 217 -11.46 1.42 -2.80
CA ALA A 217 -12.60 2.00 -3.52
C ALA A 217 -13.93 1.34 -3.11
N ALA A 218 -13.94 0.00 -2.96
CA ALA A 218 -15.13 -0.71 -2.52
C ALA A 218 -15.53 -0.43 -1.06
N VAL A 219 -14.57 -0.24 -0.16
CA VAL A 219 -14.83 0.10 1.25
C VAL A 219 -15.39 1.52 1.42
N VAL A 220 -14.91 2.46 0.59
CA VAL A 220 -15.29 3.89 0.65
C VAL A 220 -16.54 4.22 -0.15
N LEU A 221 -16.81 3.49 -1.24
CA LEU A 221 -17.96 3.68 -2.12
C LEU A 221 -18.85 2.42 -2.23
N PRO A 222 -19.19 1.70 -1.14
CA PRO A 222 -19.84 0.39 -1.23
C PRO A 222 -21.22 0.46 -1.93
N ASP A 223 -21.95 1.56 -1.75
CA ASP A 223 -23.30 1.74 -2.27
C ASP A 223 -23.33 2.39 -3.67
N ALA A 224 -22.18 2.59 -4.31
CA ALA A 224 -22.10 3.19 -5.64
C ALA A 224 -22.65 2.22 -6.71
N ALA A 225 -23.76 2.60 -7.34
CA ALA A 225 -24.38 1.81 -8.41
C ALA A 225 -23.83 2.21 -9.78
N SER A 226 -23.68 1.25 -10.70
CA SER A 226 -23.46 1.52 -12.13
C SER A 226 -23.98 0.36 -13.00
N PRO A 227 -24.52 0.63 -14.21
CA PRO A 227 -24.76 -0.40 -15.22
C PRO A 227 -23.46 -0.91 -15.87
N ASP A 228 -22.36 -0.14 -15.81
CA ASP A 228 -21.04 -0.61 -16.24
C ASP A 228 -20.43 -1.47 -15.13
N ALA A 229 -20.31 -2.78 -15.39
CA ALA A 229 -19.70 -3.75 -14.47
C ALA A 229 -18.27 -3.38 -14.03
N ASN A 230 -17.53 -2.58 -14.81
CA ASN A 230 -16.22 -2.10 -14.40
C ASN A 230 -16.31 -1.08 -13.25
N GLN A 231 -17.42 -0.34 -13.14
CA GLN A 231 -17.65 0.73 -12.15
C GLN A 231 -18.46 0.25 -10.93
N GLN A 232 -18.38 -1.04 -10.60
CA GLN A 232 -19.16 -1.70 -9.55
C GLN A 232 -18.29 -2.10 -8.34
N PRO A 233 -18.62 -1.64 -7.12
CA PRO A 233 -17.89 -1.94 -5.88
C PRO A 233 -17.64 -3.43 -5.60
N ALA A 234 -18.60 -4.32 -5.91
CA ALA A 234 -18.46 -5.76 -5.69
C ALA A 234 -17.33 -6.37 -6.52
N ASN A 235 -17.14 -5.86 -7.74
CA ASN A 235 -16.07 -6.31 -8.63
C ASN A 235 -14.70 -5.77 -8.17
N TRP A 236 -14.64 -4.54 -7.67
CA TRP A 236 -13.42 -3.98 -7.08
C TRP A 236 -13.02 -4.70 -5.77
N ALA A 237 -13.98 -5.02 -4.89
CA ALA A 237 -13.75 -5.79 -3.68
C ALA A 237 -13.26 -7.21 -3.99
N GLY A 238 -13.92 -7.85 -4.98
CA GLY A 238 -13.54 -9.15 -5.54
C GLY A 238 -12.09 -9.15 -6.00
N ALA A 239 -11.73 -8.27 -6.93
CA ALA A 239 -10.36 -8.14 -7.42
C ALA A 239 -9.35 -7.78 -6.32
N GLY A 240 -9.66 -6.80 -5.48
CA GLY A 240 -8.75 -6.30 -4.46
C GLY A 240 -8.34 -7.38 -3.45
N LEU A 241 -9.30 -8.05 -2.83
CA LEU A 241 -8.99 -9.07 -1.82
C LEU A 241 -8.54 -10.39 -2.43
N TYR A 242 -9.09 -10.81 -3.57
CA TYR A 242 -8.62 -12.02 -4.27
C TYR A 242 -7.16 -11.88 -4.68
N GLN A 243 -6.76 -10.74 -5.27
CA GLN A 243 -5.39 -10.55 -5.74
C GLN A 243 -4.40 -10.39 -4.58
N ILE A 244 -4.75 -9.72 -3.48
CA ILE A 244 -3.89 -9.66 -2.29
C ILE A 244 -3.70 -11.04 -1.67
N ASP A 245 -4.77 -11.82 -1.50
CA ASP A 245 -4.70 -13.22 -1.01
C ASP A 245 -3.86 -14.11 -1.95
N ASN A 246 -4.01 -13.93 -3.26
CA ASN A 246 -3.29 -14.70 -4.26
C ASN A 246 -1.79 -14.36 -4.26
N LEU A 247 -1.46 -13.08 -4.47
CA LEU A 247 -0.10 -12.57 -4.64
C LEU A 247 0.75 -12.72 -3.38
N LEU A 248 0.20 -12.61 -2.17
CA LEU A 248 0.96 -12.83 -0.95
C LEU A 248 1.09 -14.32 -0.59
N TRP A 249 0.03 -15.12 -0.76
CA TRP A 249 -0.07 -16.41 -0.07
C TRP A 249 -0.24 -17.66 -0.94
N ARG A 250 -0.66 -17.56 -2.21
CA ARG A 250 -1.12 -18.73 -3.00
C ARG A 250 -0.56 -18.88 -4.40
N ASP A 251 -0.13 -17.79 -5.03
CA ASP A 251 0.47 -17.85 -6.37
C ASP A 251 1.76 -18.70 -6.35
N SER A 252 2.12 -19.31 -7.49
CA SER A 252 3.40 -20.01 -7.61
C SER A 252 4.57 -19.02 -7.50
N GLN A 253 4.33 -17.77 -7.89
CA GLN A 253 5.25 -16.63 -7.72
C GLN A 253 4.85 -15.75 -6.53
N ARG A 254 4.25 -16.32 -5.48
CA ARG A 254 3.82 -15.57 -4.29
C ARG A 254 4.97 -14.83 -3.61
N LEU A 255 4.63 -13.68 -3.04
CA LEU A 255 5.57 -12.72 -2.47
C LEU A 255 5.91 -13.02 -1.01
N SER A 256 5.22 -13.95 -0.34
CA SER A 256 5.44 -14.31 1.06
C SER A 256 5.08 -15.78 1.35
N ASP A 257 5.27 -16.22 2.60
CA ASP A 257 4.76 -17.50 3.08
C ASP A 257 3.73 -17.30 4.20
N SER A 258 2.67 -18.11 4.17
CA SER A 258 1.54 -17.96 5.09
C SER A 258 1.52 -18.98 6.25
N THR A 259 2.62 -19.71 6.47
CA THR A 259 2.63 -20.88 7.37
C THR A 259 3.74 -20.92 8.42
N ARG A 260 4.97 -20.45 8.12
CA ARG A 260 6.13 -20.67 9.02
C ARG A 260 7.11 -19.50 9.10
N VAL A 261 7.71 -19.11 7.97
CA VAL A 261 8.70 -18.02 7.92
C VAL A 261 8.19 -16.98 6.95
N ALA A 262 7.48 -15.98 7.47
CA ALA A 262 7.11 -14.85 6.65
C ALA A 262 8.36 -14.04 6.29
N GLY A 263 8.35 -13.55 5.06
CA GLY A 263 9.32 -12.64 4.48
C GLY A 263 8.66 -11.95 3.29
N TYR A 264 9.39 -11.10 2.58
CA TYR A 264 8.91 -10.53 1.32
C TYR A 264 9.93 -10.77 0.22
N ALA A 265 9.51 -11.44 -0.87
CA ALA A 265 10.39 -11.99 -1.89
C ALA A 265 11.23 -10.92 -2.63
N GLU A 266 10.70 -9.71 -2.76
CA GLU A 266 11.39 -8.55 -3.38
C GLU A 266 12.23 -7.74 -2.37
N GLY A 267 12.34 -8.19 -1.11
CA GLY A 267 13.07 -7.50 -0.04
C GLY A 267 12.26 -6.41 0.70
N PRO A 268 12.83 -5.85 1.79
CA PRO A 268 12.11 -4.98 2.72
C PRO A 268 11.67 -3.64 2.13
N TYR A 269 12.36 -3.09 1.11
CA TYR A 269 11.90 -1.88 0.43
C TYR A 269 10.57 -2.11 -0.27
N TYR A 270 10.50 -3.09 -1.18
CA TYR A 270 9.28 -3.37 -1.92
C TYR A 270 8.16 -3.92 -1.04
N ALA A 271 8.48 -4.56 0.08
CA ALA A 271 7.54 -4.88 1.15
C ALA A 271 6.87 -3.62 1.71
N LYS A 272 7.68 -2.65 2.20
CA LYS A 272 7.17 -1.33 2.62
C LYS A 272 6.38 -0.68 1.49
N TYR A 273 6.87 -0.76 0.26
CA TYR A 273 6.31 -0.07 -0.89
C TYR A 273 4.90 -0.56 -1.23
N ALA A 274 4.64 -1.87 -1.22
CA ALA A 274 3.30 -2.44 -1.33
C ALA A 274 2.40 -2.04 -0.14
N LEU A 275 2.95 -2.07 1.07
CA LEU A 275 2.24 -1.73 2.31
C LEU A 275 1.80 -0.24 2.38
N LEU A 276 2.39 0.66 1.59
CA LEU A 276 1.92 2.06 1.44
C LEU A 276 0.47 2.19 0.95
N ASN A 277 -0.06 1.19 0.25
CA ASN A 277 -1.48 1.09 -0.12
C ASN A 277 -2.20 0.02 0.72
N CYS A 278 -1.56 -1.12 0.99
CA CYS A 278 -2.22 -2.24 1.67
C CYS A 278 -2.57 -1.90 3.13
N LEU A 279 -1.70 -1.22 3.89
CA LEU A 279 -1.98 -0.90 5.30
C LEU A 279 -3.16 0.07 5.49
N PRO A 280 -3.28 1.18 4.71
CA PRO A 280 -4.51 1.98 4.70
C PRO A 280 -5.76 1.15 4.37
N PHE A 281 -5.70 0.29 3.34
CA PHE A 281 -6.83 -0.56 2.97
C PHE A 281 -7.18 -1.57 4.07
N PHE A 282 -6.20 -2.20 4.73
CA PHE A 282 -6.45 -3.14 5.82
C PHE A 282 -7.03 -2.43 7.04
N ARG A 283 -6.56 -1.23 7.39
CA ARG A 283 -7.16 -0.40 8.44
C ARG A 283 -8.61 -0.05 8.10
N ALA A 284 -8.88 0.32 6.84
CA ALA A 284 -10.24 0.59 6.37
C ALA A 284 -11.14 -0.65 6.48
N MET A 285 -10.66 -1.84 6.08
CA MET A 285 -11.36 -3.11 6.25
C MET A 285 -11.63 -3.47 7.72
N GLY A 286 -10.73 -3.14 8.64
CA GLY A 286 -10.91 -3.38 10.08
C GLY A 286 -11.87 -2.40 10.77
N ASN A 287 -12.07 -1.21 10.20
CA ASN A 287 -13.10 -0.26 10.65
C ASN A 287 -14.46 -0.55 9.99
N TYR A 288 -14.47 -0.98 8.73
CA TYR A 288 -15.68 -1.21 7.94
C TYR A 288 -16.35 -2.56 8.22
N LEU A 289 -15.58 -3.59 8.55
CA LEU A 289 -16.08 -4.95 8.74
C LEU A 289 -15.48 -5.61 9.98
N PRO A 290 -16.25 -6.48 10.67
CA PRO A 290 -15.72 -7.29 11.76
C PRO A 290 -14.71 -8.33 11.26
N ASP A 291 -14.13 -9.07 12.20
CA ASP A 291 -13.42 -10.30 11.88
C ASP A 291 -14.40 -11.35 11.32
N GLY A 292 -13.93 -12.15 10.37
CA GLY A 292 -14.74 -13.10 9.63
C GLY A 292 -14.14 -13.46 8.27
N ARG A 293 -14.75 -14.45 7.59
CA ARG A 293 -14.34 -14.90 6.25
C ARG A 293 -15.47 -14.70 5.23
N THR A 294 -15.37 -13.64 4.44
CA THR A 294 -16.33 -13.30 3.38
C THR A 294 -15.93 -13.98 2.06
N ALA A 295 -16.90 -14.25 1.19
CA ALA A 295 -16.66 -14.80 -0.14
C ALA A 295 -16.34 -13.67 -1.14
N TYR A 296 -15.26 -13.83 -1.89
CA TYR A 296 -14.82 -12.88 -2.92
C TYR A 296 -14.62 -13.61 -4.24
N THR A 297 -15.23 -13.09 -5.30
CA THR A 297 -15.18 -13.66 -6.65
C THR A 297 -14.28 -12.81 -7.53
N PHE A 298 -13.43 -13.47 -8.33
CA PHE A 298 -12.61 -12.83 -9.36
C PHE A 298 -12.55 -13.74 -10.60
N GLY A 299 -13.04 -13.24 -11.73
CA GLY A 299 -13.34 -14.09 -12.88
C GLY A 299 -14.31 -15.21 -12.48
N SER A 300 -13.99 -16.45 -12.86
CA SER A 300 -14.75 -17.65 -12.47
C SER A 300 -14.42 -18.23 -11.08
N SER A 301 -13.51 -17.60 -10.33
CA SER A 301 -12.98 -18.17 -9.07
C SER A 301 -13.48 -17.43 -7.83
N THR A 302 -14.13 -18.15 -6.91
CA THR A 302 -14.57 -17.62 -5.61
C THR A 302 -13.73 -18.17 -4.47
N ARG A 303 -13.28 -17.32 -3.54
CA ARG A 303 -12.51 -17.71 -2.34
C ARG A 303 -13.14 -17.13 -1.07
N ARG A 304 -13.13 -17.88 0.04
CA ARG A 304 -13.40 -17.34 1.37
C ARG A 304 -12.11 -16.77 1.97
N ILE A 305 -12.04 -15.45 2.08
CA ILE A 305 -10.84 -14.71 2.52
C ILE A 305 -11.17 -14.03 3.85
N ARG A 306 -10.25 -14.07 4.82
CA ARG A 306 -10.44 -13.40 6.12
C ARG A 306 -10.20 -11.90 5.97
N ASN A 307 -10.90 -11.09 6.76
CA ASN A 307 -10.62 -9.65 6.85
C ASN A 307 -9.13 -9.44 7.19
N PRO A 308 -8.35 -8.74 6.33
CA PRO A 308 -6.89 -8.69 6.45
C PRO A 308 -6.37 -7.94 7.68
N TYR A 309 -7.22 -7.14 8.34
CA TYR A 309 -6.88 -6.52 9.62
C TYR A 309 -6.71 -7.55 10.76
N TYR A 310 -7.47 -8.64 10.69
CA TYR A 310 -7.57 -9.68 11.72
C TYR A 310 -6.90 -11.01 11.33
N ASP A 311 -6.38 -11.15 10.10
CA ASP A 311 -5.70 -12.38 9.68
C ASP A 311 -4.24 -12.44 10.17
N PRO A 312 -3.86 -13.41 11.03
CA PRO A 312 -2.52 -13.49 11.62
C PRO A 312 -1.41 -13.77 10.61
N LYS A 313 -1.73 -14.13 9.35
CA LYS A 313 -0.73 -14.18 8.26
C LYS A 313 -0.01 -12.84 8.07
N TYR A 314 -0.73 -11.73 8.20
CA TYR A 314 -0.12 -10.40 8.11
C TYR A 314 0.71 -10.08 9.36
N ASP A 315 0.31 -10.57 10.53
CA ASP A 315 1.10 -10.42 11.75
C ASP A 315 2.48 -11.10 11.65
N LEU A 316 2.59 -12.25 10.97
CA LEU A 316 3.89 -12.85 10.66
C LEU A 316 4.75 -11.94 9.76
N LEU A 317 4.17 -11.31 8.74
CA LEU A 317 4.87 -10.37 7.85
C LEU A 317 5.31 -9.09 8.59
N TYR A 318 4.49 -8.58 9.52
CA TYR A 318 4.84 -7.45 10.37
C TYR A 318 5.95 -7.83 11.38
N GLN A 319 5.88 -9.01 11.99
CA GLN A 319 6.94 -9.55 12.84
C GLN A 319 8.27 -9.61 12.10
N TRP A 320 8.31 -10.17 10.89
CA TRP A 320 9.50 -10.17 10.04
C TRP A 320 10.04 -8.76 9.78
N LEU A 321 9.18 -7.83 9.33
CA LEU A 321 9.55 -6.42 9.10
C LEU A 321 10.10 -5.74 10.36
N THR A 322 9.66 -6.13 11.56
CA THR A 322 10.20 -5.61 12.81
C THR A 322 11.48 -6.30 13.30
N ALA A 323 11.65 -7.59 13.01
CA ALA A 323 12.78 -8.40 13.47
C ALA A 323 14.07 -8.15 12.66
N ILE A 324 13.96 -7.80 11.38
CA ILE A 324 15.12 -7.51 10.52
C ILE A 324 15.71 -6.11 10.72
N ARG A 325 15.14 -5.27 11.60
CA ARG A 325 15.54 -3.86 11.72
C ARG A 325 16.93 -3.69 12.31
N LEU A 326 17.63 -2.67 11.82
CA LEU A 326 18.87 -2.18 12.39
C LEU A 326 18.60 -1.49 13.75
N PRO A 327 19.61 -1.35 14.64
CA PRO A 327 19.42 -0.76 15.97
C PRO A 327 18.92 0.69 16.02
N ASP A 328 18.93 1.41 14.88
CA ASP A 328 18.38 2.76 14.73
C ASP A 328 16.93 2.78 14.18
N GLY A 329 16.33 1.61 13.98
CA GLY A 329 14.97 1.42 13.46
C GLY A 329 14.88 1.35 11.93
N ARG A 330 15.99 1.52 11.19
CA ARG A 330 16.01 1.35 9.72
C ARG A 330 15.87 -0.13 9.32
N LEU A 331 15.41 -0.34 8.09
CA LEU A 331 15.40 -1.62 7.39
C LEU A 331 16.77 -1.86 6.70
N PRO A 332 17.24 -3.10 6.59
CA PRO A 332 18.52 -3.41 5.96
C PRO A 332 18.41 -3.35 4.44
N ALA A 333 19.51 -2.97 3.78
CA ALA A 333 19.63 -2.92 2.32
C ALA A 333 19.79 -4.33 1.71
N LEU A 334 18.74 -5.15 1.82
CA LEU A 334 18.67 -6.49 1.25
C LEU A 334 17.84 -6.50 -0.04
N GLY A 335 18.38 -7.13 -1.10
CA GLY A 335 17.83 -6.99 -2.46
C GLY A 335 17.88 -5.54 -2.93
N ASP A 336 16.90 -5.14 -3.73
CA ASP A 336 16.78 -3.77 -4.27
C ASP A 336 16.22 -2.80 -3.21
N SER A 337 16.92 -2.67 -2.07
CA SER A 337 16.50 -1.85 -0.92
C SER A 337 17.51 -0.75 -0.58
N TYR A 338 17.01 0.47 -0.32
CA TYR A 338 17.84 1.60 0.13
C TYR A 338 18.23 1.50 1.63
N VAL A 339 19.35 2.10 2.00
CA VAL A 339 19.91 2.08 3.37
C VAL A 339 19.18 2.96 4.40
N ASP A 340 18.37 3.95 3.98
CA ASP A 340 17.86 5.04 4.85
C ASP A 340 16.34 5.03 5.05
N MET A 341 15.76 3.87 5.35
CA MET A 341 14.30 3.71 5.44
C MET A 341 13.85 2.95 6.70
N GLY A 342 12.91 3.52 7.45
CA GLY A 342 12.05 2.77 8.38
C GLY A 342 10.64 2.58 7.81
N ILE A 343 9.80 1.80 8.49
CA ILE A 343 8.38 1.58 8.14
C ILE A 343 7.43 2.04 9.27
N PRO A 344 7.32 3.36 9.54
CA PRO A 344 6.34 3.90 10.49
C PRO A 344 4.88 3.63 10.07
N GLU A 345 4.64 3.26 8.81
CA GLU A 345 3.34 2.82 8.29
C GLU A 345 2.72 1.67 9.10
N LEU A 346 3.53 0.80 9.74
CA LEU A 346 3.04 -0.30 10.60
C LEU A 346 2.15 0.17 11.77
N ALA A 347 2.17 1.46 12.10
CA ALA A 347 1.15 2.12 12.91
C ALA A 347 -0.28 1.67 12.56
N LEU A 348 -0.64 1.66 11.27
CA LEU A 348 -2.00 1.38 10.78
C LEU A 348 -2.53 -0.01 11.12
N THR A 349 -1.69 -0.93 11.60
CA THR A 349 -2.12 -2.23 12.14
C THR A 349 -2.91 -2.12 13.45
N GLY A 350 -2.83 -0.97 14.15
CA GLY A 350 -3.41 -0.78 15.48
C GLY A 350 -2.71 -1.57 16.59
N LYS A 351 -1.56 -2.19 16.31
CA LYS A 351 -0.86 -3.13 17.19
C LYS A 351 0.48 -2.51 17.67
N PRO A 352 0.56 -1.98 18.92
CA PRO A 352 1.70 -1.19 19.38
C PRO A 352 3.06 -1.88 19.26
N GLN A 353 3.11 -3.21 19.36
CA GLN A 353 4.34 -3.99 19.21
C GLN A 353 5.02 -3.88 17.83
N TYR A 354 4.29 -3.45 16.80
CA TYR A 354 4.85 -3.21 15.46
C TYR A 354 5.26 -1.75 15.22
N VAL A 355 4.89 -0.85 16.12
CA VAL A 355 5.30 0.56 16.09
C VAL A 355 6.67 0.67 16.76
N SER A 356 7.62 1.37 16.11
CA SER A 356 8.87 1.73 16.78
C SER A 356 9.41 3.06 16.26
N PRO A 357 10.03 3.88 17.12
CA PRO A 357 10.69 5.12 16.71
C PRO A 357 11.89 4.86 15.79
N LEU A 358 12.31 5.92 15.08
CA LEU A 358 13.47 5.92 14.17
C LEU A 358 14.50 6.93 14.69
N TYR A 359 15.75 6.49 14.85
CA TYR A 359 16.80 7.24 15.56
C TYR A 359 17.87 7.79 14.62
N PHE A 360 17.51 8.82 13.85
CA PHE A 360 18.43 9.47 12.88
C PHE A 360 19.53 10.34 13.51
N SER A 361 19.52 10.52 14.84
CA SER A 361 20.41 11.43 15.59
C SER A 361 21.91 11.07 15.55
N LYS A 362 22.30 9.97 14.91
CA LYS A 362 23.71 9.54 14.75
C LYS A 362 24.33 9.84 13.38
N TRP A 363 23.59 10.42 12.44
CA TRP A 363 24.08 10.71 11.08
C TRP A 363 24.30 12.20 10.77
N THR A 364 23.75 13.11 11.58
CA THR A 364 24.07 14.54 11.55
C THR A 364 24.88 14.91 12.80
N GLY A 365 26.12 15.36 12.61
CA GLY A 365 27.06 15.72 13.68
C GLY A 365 26.73 17.05 14.39
N GLY A 366 25.47 17.25 14.76
CA GLY A 366 24.96 18.45 15.41
C GLY A 366 23.49 18.30 15.77
N THR A 367 23.17 18.55 17.06
CA THR A 367 21.83 18.63 17.68
C THR A 367 20.88 17.44 17.48
N SER A 368 20.36 16.91 18.60
CA SER A 368 19.35 15.84 18.61
C SER A 368 17.94 16.36 18.25
N MET A 369 17.76 16.84 17.02
CA MET A 369 16.44 17.09 16.47
C MET A 369 15.75 15.78 16.06
N VAL A 370 14.48 15.63 16.45
CA VAL A 370 13.56 14.65 15.84
C VAL A 370 13.12 15.19 14.48
N VAL A 371 14.06 15.33 13.54
CA VAL A 371 13.75 15.77 12.18
C VAL A 371 12.93 14.66 11.50
N PRO A 372 11.72 14.93 10.99
CA PRO A 372 11.02 13.96 10.15
C PRO A 372 11.88 13.72 8.89
N PRO A 373 12.39 12.50 8.66
CA PRO A 373 13.36 12.24 7.59
C PRO A 373 12.74 12.50 6.21
N ARG A 374 13.60 12.54 5.17
CA ARG A 374 13.16 12.54 3.76
C ARG A 374 12.12 11.45 3.45
N THR A 375 12.16 10.33 4.18
CA THR A 375 11.22 9.19 4.10
C THR A 375 9.88 9.39 4.80
N MET A 376 9.70 10.40 5.66
CA MET A 376 8.38 10.88 6.08
C MET A 376 7.83 11.90 5.07
N ARG A 377 8.67 12.80 4.53
CA ARG A 377 8.23 13.76 3.50
C ARG A 377 7.74 13.08 2.21
N SER A 378 8.32 11.94 1.83
CA SER A 378 7.83 11.12 0.70
C SER A 378 6.66 10.18 1.04
N SER A 379 6.25 10.12 2.31
CA SER A 379 5.16 9.26 2.80
C SER A 379 4.25 10.02 3.78
N LEU A 380 3.75 11.22 3.39
CA LEU A 380 2.85 12.03 4.24
C LEU A 380 1.53 11.32 4.64
N ARG A 381 1.27 10.13 4.10
CA ARG A 381 0.29 9.15 4.63
C ARG A 381 0.57 8.74 6.08
N THR A 382 1.83 8.73 6.50
CA THR A 382 2.24 8.34 7.86
C THR A 382 1.92 9.40 8.91
N ALA A 383 1.76 10.67 8.55
CA ALA A 383 1.50 11.72 9.54
C ALA A 383 0.10 11.58 10.16
N PRO A 384 -1.01 11.52 9.39
CA PRO A 384 -2.32 11.11 9.93
C PRO A 384 -2.28 9.77 10.66
N ALA A 385 -1.62 8.75 10.08
CA ALA A 385 -1.54 7.41 10.68
C ALA A 385 -0.84 7.39 12.06
N ALA A 386 0.30 8.06 12.20
CA ALA A 386 1.08 8.07 13.44
C ALA A 386 0.35 8.78 14.60
N LEU A 387 -0.56 9.71 14.30
CA LEU A 387 -1.43 10.33 15.29
C LEU A 387 -2.46 9.34 15.88
N LEU A 388 -2.91 8.35 15.11
CA LEU A 388 -3.91 7.38 15.55
C LEU A 388 -3.35 6.31 16.49
N CYS A 389 -2.08 5.95 16.32
CA CYS A 389 -1.56 4.65 16.78
C CYS A 389 -0.69 4.70 18.03
N LEU A 390 -0.68 5.86 18.69
CA LEU A 390 0.04 6.11 19.94
C LEU A 390 -0.92 6.35 21.12
N GLN A 391 -2.15 5.81 21.03
CA GLN A 391 -3.14 5.85 22.12
C GLN A 391 -2.79 4.90 23.27
N SER A 392 -1.98 3.87 23.02
CA SER A 392 -1.36 3.06 24.06
C SER A 392 -0.09 3.73 24.60
N PRO A 393 0.12 3.82 25.92
CA PRO A 393 1.41 4.23 26.46
C PRO A 393 2.48 3.20 26.11
N ILE A 394 3.64 3.66 25.63
CA ILE A 394 4.80 2.78 25.40
C ILE A 394 5.29 2.30 26.79
N PRO A 395 5.34 0.98 27.07
CA PRO A 395 5.80 0.50 28.37
C PRO A 395 7.30 0.78 28.57
N ALA A 396 7.62 1.78 29.40
CA ALA A 396 9.00 2.20 29.67
C ALA A 396 9.91 1.05 30.14
N ALA A 397 9.33 0.01 30.77
CA ALA A 397 10.03 -1.20 31.20
C ALA A 397 10.79 -1.94 30.08
N GLN A 398 10.33 -1.89 28.82
CA GLN A 398 11.03 -2.57 27.72
C GLN A 398 12.38 -1.90 27.35
N PHE A 399 12.58 -0.64 27.72
CA PHE A 399 13.80 0.10 27.38
C PHE A 399 15.02 -0.31 28.21
N LEU A 400 14.80 -0.72 29.48
CA LEU A 400 15.88 -1.14 30.38
C LEU A 400 16.35 -2.57 30.11
N ALA A 401 15.44 -3.50 29.77
CA ALA A 401 15.77 -4.89 29.50
C ALA A 401 16.77 -5.06 28.33
N ALA A 402 16.57 -4.29 27.25
CA ALA A 402 17.46 -4.31 26.09
C ALA A 402 18.88 -3.82 26.40
N SER A 403 19.04 -2.88 27.33
CA SER A 403 20.35 -2.35 27.73
C SER A 403 21.06 -3.26 28.74
N ALA A 404 20.32 -3.80 29.70
CA ALA A 404 20.86 -4.72 30.72
C ALA A 404 21.45 -6.01 30.10
N CYS A 405 20.80 -6.57 29.08
CA CYS A 405 21.23 -7.82 28.45
C CYS A 405 22.57 -7.72 27.70
N VAL A 406 23.01 -6.52 27.31
CA VAL A 406 24.29 -6.33 26.59
C VAL A 406 25.48 -6.25 27.56
N CYS A 407 25.29 -5.73 28.77
CA CYS A 407 26.37 -5.43 29.72
C CYS A 407 26.80 -6.59 30.64
N HIS A 408 26.25 -7.80 30.48
CA HIS A 408 26.64 -8.99 31.26
C HIS A 408 27.18 -10.16 30.40
N GLY A 409 27.28 -10.01 29.07
CA GLY A 409 27.65 -11.09 28.15
C GLY A 409 29.15 -11.28 27.88
N MET A 410 30.05 -10.43 28.41
CA MET A 410 31.47 -10.39 28.01
C MET A 410 32.47 -10.52 29.18
N SER A 411 32.35 -11.58 29.98
CA SER A 411 33.45 -12.03 30.86
C SER A 411 33.41 -13.55 31.09
N ALA A 412 33.82 -14.32 30.07
CA ALA A 412 34.06 -15.75 30.20
C ALA A 412 35.37 -16.11 29.47
N ARG A 413 36.36 -16.63 30.22
CA ARG A 413 37.68 -16.99 29.67
C ARG A 413 37.62 -18.33 28.96
N TRP A 414 38.18 -18.42 27.75
CA TRP A 414 38.39 -19.71 27.08
C TRP A 414 39.61 -20.43 27.67
N PRO A 415 39.46 -21.65 28.23
CA PRO A 415 40.59 -22.47 28.62
C PRO A 415 41.12 -23.26 27.41
N THR A 416 42.35 -22.97 26.99
CA THR A 416 43.08 -23.85 26.07
C THR A 416 43.47 -25.15 26.80
N ARG A 417 43.34 -26.30 26.13
CA ARG A 417 43.85 -27.58 26.64
C ARG A 417 44.44 -28.43 25.52
N ALA A 418 45.68 -28.87 25.70
CA ALA A 418 46.46 -29.61 24.71
C ALA A 418 46.89 -30.98 25.24
N GLY A 419 47.07 -31.93 24.33
CA GLY A 419 47.51 -33.31 24.61
C GLY A 419 46.36 -34.27 25.01
N ARG A 420 46.50 -35.58 24.83
CA ARG A 420 47.64 -36.37 24.30
C ARG A 420 47.18 -37.49 23.36
N VAL A 421 48.07 -37.92 22.48
CA VAL A 421 47.91 -39.10 21.62
C VAL A 421 48.10 -40.39 22.43
N ARG A 422 47.32 -41.44 22.12
CA ARG A 422 47.75 -42.83 22.31
C ARG A 422 47.18 -43.74 21.22
N GLN A 423 48.07 -44.44 20.50
CA GLN A 423 47.68 -45.47 19.53
C GLN A 423 47.44 -46.83 20.24
N ARG A 424 46.58 -47.67 19.67
CA ARG A 424 46.79 -49.13 19.66
C ARG A 424 46.22 -49.75 18.37
N ARG A 425 46.82 -50.85 17.89
CA ARG A 425 46.50 -51.52 16.62
C ARG A 425 45.98 -52.94 16.85
N SER A 426 44.92 -53.31 16.13
CA SER A 426 44.62 -54.66 15.59
C SER A 426 43.45 -54.49 14.58
N ARG A 427 43.44 -55.03 13.34
CA ARG A 427 43.47 -56.45 12.91
C ARG A 427 42.33 -57.25 13.57
N THR A 428 41.46 -58.00 12.84
CA THR A 428 41.46 -58.43 11.42
C THR A 428 40.00 -58.80 10.99
N ASN A 429 39.52 -58.36 9.82
CA ASN A 429 39.27 -59.10 8.55
C ASN A 429 38.06 -60.07 8.43
N ILE A 430 37.40 -60.02 7.24
CA ILE A 430 36.78 -61.13 6.46
C ILE A 430 35.46 -61.75 6.99
N THR A 431 34.34 -61.94 6.25
CA THR A 431 33.75 -61.35 4.99
C THR A 431 32.18 -61.30 5.14
N THR A 432 31.18 -61.67 4.28
CA THR A 432 30.92 -62.27 2.92
C THR A 432 29.37 -62.10 2.59
N ARG A 433 28.67 -62.39 1.45
CA ARG A 433 28.93 -62.91 0.08
C ARG A 433 27.78 -62.62 -0.97
N ARG A 434 27.79 -61.49 -1.73
CA ARG A 434 27.04 -61.30 -3.04
C ARG A 434 25.47 -61.22 -2.94
N GLN A 435 24.63 -60.99 -4.00
CA GLN A 435 24.84 -61.04 -5.48
C GLN A 435 23.78 -60.31 -6.35
N ARG A 436 24.21 -59.46 -7.33
CA ARG A 436 23.61 -59.13 -8.68
C ARG A 436 22.12 -58.69 -8.78
N ARG A 437 21.62 -57.97 -9.81
CA ARG A 437 22.02 -57.78 -11.23
C ARG A 437 21.81 -56.33 -11.74
N ALA A 438 22.40 -56.01 -12.89
CA ALA A 438 21.98 -54.96 -13.83
C ALA A 438 21.81 -55.60 -15.23
N PRO A 439 20.98 -55.04 -16.13
CA PRO A 439 21.46 -54.32 -17.33
C PRO A 439 20.53 -53.14 -17.74
N SER A 440 20.72 -52.30 -18.77
CA SER A 440 21.89 -51.82 -19.54
C SER A 440 21.47 -50.64 -20.47
N CYS A 441 22.40 -49.73 -20.81
CA CYS A 441 22.46 -48.88 -22.03
C CYS A 441 21.21 -48.11 -22.55
N GLY A 442 21.33 -46.78 -22.72
CA GLY A 442 20.32 -45.94 -23.35
C GLY A 442 20.81 -44.54 -23.79
N THR A 443 21.55 -44.49 -24.91
CA THR A 443 21.90 -43.34 -25.78
C THR A 443 21.75 -41.88 -25.28
N ALA A 444 22.84 -41.11 -25.35
CA ALA A 444 22.84 -39.67 -25.11
C ALA A 444 22.28 -38.84 -26.29
N ARG A 445 21.58 -37.73 -25.99
CA ARG A 445 21.45 -36.56 -26.87
C ARG A 445 21.52 -35.27 -26.05
N GLY A 446 22.56 -34.47 -26.28
CA GLY A 446 22.66 -33.13 -25.70
C GLY A 446 21.80 -32.11 -26.46
N ARG A 447 21.29 -31.10 -25.75
CA ARG A 447 20.84 -29.83 -26.35
C ARG A 447 21.38 -28.64 -25.54
N ALA A 448 21.75 -27.58 -26.24
CA ALA A 448 22.53 -26.49 -25.69
C ALA A 448 21.74 -25.62 -24.70
N ARG A 449 22.43 -25.17 -23.64
CA ARG A 449 21.97 -24.03 -22.83
C ARG A 449 22.13 -22.76 -23.68
N ARG A 450 21.05 -22.03 -23.93
CA ARG A 450 21.14 -20.64 -24.42
C ARG A 450 21.53 -19.71 -23.25
N PRO A 451 22.37 -18.68 -23.47
CA PRO A 451 22.75 -17.75 -22.42
C PRO A 451 21.60 -16.79 -22.06
N VAL A 452 21.59 -16.35 -20.81
CA VAL A 452 20.68 -15.28 -20.32
C VAL A 452 21.31 -13.93 -20.62
N ASN A 453 20.67 -13.13 -21.47
CA ASN A 453 21.11 -11.76 -21.78
C ASN A 453 20.77 -10.79 -20.62
N MET A 454 21.63 -10.74 -19.60
CA MET A 454 21.60 -9.67 -18.60
C MET A 454 22.14 -8.36 -19.20
N GLN A 455 21.26 -7.53 -19.78
CA GLN A 455 21.61 -6.14 -20.06
C GLN A 455 21.69 -5.34 -18.75
N ARG A 456 22.90 -5.24 -18.19
CA ARG A 456 23.21 -4.19 -17.22
C ARG A 456 23.12 -2.83 -17.91
N ARG A 457 22.32 -1.89 -17.36
CA ARG A 457 22.46 -0.46 -17.65
C ARG A 457 22.93 0.25 -16.39
N ALA A 458 24.07 0.93 -16.47
CA ALA A 458 24.58 1.75 -15.39
C ALA A 458 23.93 3.13 -15.43
N CYS A 459 23.50 3.64 -14.28
CA CYS A 459 23.19 5.06 -14.12
C CYS A 459 24.50 5.83 -13.90
N LEU A 460 25.12 6.28 -14.99
CA LEU A 460 26.15 7.32 -14.89
C LEU A 460 25.50 8.64 -14.47
N ARG A 461 26.14 9.34 -13.54
CA ARG A 461 25.92 10.77 -13.29
C ARG A 461 26.82 11.55 -14.24
N ASP A 462 26.37 12.73 -14.67
CA ASP A 462 27.29 13.80 -15.03
C ASP A 462 26.78 15.14 -14.51
N SER A 463 27.66 15.96 -13.94
CA SER A 463 27.28 17.21 -13.26
C SER A 463 28.45 18.15 -12.93
N GLN A 464 28.97 18.87 -13.93
CA GLN A 464 29.70 20.16 -13.79
C GLN A 464 29.22 21.09 -14.94
N ARG A 465 29.02 22.42 -14.85
CA ARG A 465 29.83 23.55 -14.31
C ARG A 465 31.19 23.69 -15.02
N THR A 466 31.66 24.85 -15.50
CA THR A 466 31.08 26.20 -15.75
C THR A 466 31.82 26.81 -16.99
N SER A 467 32.02 28.10 -17.34
CA SER A 467 31.86 29.42 -16.68
C SER A 467 31.91 30.57 -17.72
N HIS A 468 31.20 31.69 -17.46
CA HIS A 468 31.46 33.06 -17.99
C HIS A 468 31.26 33.30 -19.53
N HIS A 469 31.10 34.53 -20.03
CA HIS A 469 31.58 35.85 -19.54
C HIS A 469 30.74 37.08 -20.02
N ARG A 470 30.79 38.18 -19.25
CA ARG A 470 30.53 39.61 -19.56
C ARG A 470 29.13 40.13 -20.00
N THR A 471 28.54 40.91 -19.09
CA THR A 471 27.75 42.14 -19.34
C THR A 471 28.63 43.29 -19.91
N PRO A 472 28.04 44.35 -20.51
CA PRO A 472 27.72 45.58 -19.77
C PRO A 472 26.29 46.12 -20.05
N ALA A 473 25.96 47.31 -19.52
CA ALA A 473 24.59 47.85 -19.50
C ALA A 473 24.52 49.35 -19.88
N CYS A 474 23.34 49.80 -20.39
CA CYS A 474 22.73 51.14 -20.34
C CYS A 474 21.60 51.25 -21.41
N ARG A 475 20.69 52.25 -21.44
CA ARG A 475 19.86 52.93 -20.42
C ARG A 475 18.93 53.92 -21.18
N ARG A 476 17.65 54.04 -20.80
CA ARG A 476 16.64 55.07 -21.21
C ARG A 476 16.03 55.01 -22.64
N HIS A 477 14.70 55.08 -22.66
CA HIS A 477 13.76 55.98 -23.39
C HIS A 477 14.03 56.48 -24.84
N PRO A 478 12.98 56.83 -25.62
CA PRO A 478 11.55 56.94 -25.27
C PRO A 478 10.87 55.62 -24.89
#